data_AF-A0A7C3MAY1-F1
#
_entry.id   AF-A0A7C3MAY1-F1
#
_cell.length_a   1.000
_cell.length_b   1.000
_cell.length_c   1.000
_cell.angle_alpha   90.00
_cell.angle_beta   90.00
_cell.angle_gamma   90.00
#
_symmetry.space_group_name_H-M   'P 1'
#
loop_
_entity.id
_entity.type
_entity.pdbx_description
1 polymer ?
#
loop_
_entity_poly.entity_id
_entity_poly.type
_entity_poly.pdbx_seq_one_letter_code
_entity_poly.pdbx_strand_id
1 'polypeptide(L)'
;MNSNKIRDQVRYAYRKIAQEGGCCLVARGCCGTGKVDSPAMRLGYDPNDLSVLPEGSDLGLSYSNPLALAELKPGEVVLDLGSGAGFDVFIAARKVG
;
A
#
# COMPACT_ATOMS: atom_id res chain seq x y z
N MET A 1 14.56 24.03 -9.40
CA MET A 1 14.31 23.33 -8.11
C MET A 1 15.46 22.37 -7.84
N ASN A 2 15.95 22.27 -6.60
CA ASN A 2 17.03 21.33 -6.25
C ASN A 2 16.42 19.94 -6.00
N SER A 3 16.73 18.97 -6.87
CA SER A 3 16.17 17.61 -6.83
C SER A 3 16.42 16.89 -5.51
N ASN A 4 17.52 17.20 -4.81
CA ASN A 4 17.80 16.59 -3.51
C ASN A 4 16.82 17.07 -2.44
N LYS A 5 16.46 18.36 -2.43
CA LYS A 5 15.47 18.90 -1.48
C LYS A 5 14.10 18.23 -1.62
N ILE A 6 13.65 17.97 -2.85
CA ILE A 6 12.38 17.27 -3.11
C ILE A 6 12.46 15.83 -2.60
N ARG A 7 13.54 15.12 -2.91
CA ARG A 7 13.74 13.74 -2.44
C ARG A 7 13.78 13.66 -0.92
N ASP A 8 14.41 14.62 -0.26
CA ASP A 8 14.49 14.67 1.20
C ASP A 8 13.11 14.91 1.82
N GLN A 9 12.29 15.78 1.22
CA GLN A 9 10.91 16.00 1.67
C GLN A 9 10.04 14.75 1.51
N VAL A 10 10.13 14.05 0.38
CA VAL A 10 9.41 12.78 0.16
C VAL A 10 9.84 11.73 1.18
N ARG A 11 11.16 11.54 1.39
CA ARG A 11 11.65 10.59 2.41
C ARG A 11 11.18 10.93 3.81
N TYR A 12 11.18 12.22 4.16
CA TYR A 12 10.71 12.67 5.47
C TYR A 12 9.23 12.34 5.69
N ALA A 13 8.37 12.59 4.70
CA ALA A 13 6.93 12.29 4.79
C ALA A 13 6.65 10.79 4.97
N TYR A 14 7.29 9.93 4.18
CA TYR A 14 7.12 8.47 4.32
C TYR A 14 7.71 7.94 5.64
N ARG A 15 8.84 8.49 6.10
CA ARG A 15 9.42 8.13 7.41
C ARG A 15 8.47 8.44 8.56
N LYS A 16 7.83 9.62 8.54
CA LYS A 16 6.84 10.04 9.52
C LYS A 16 5.71 9.02 9.64
N ILE A 17 5.12 8.61 8.51
CA ILE A 17 4.03 7.63 8.48
C ILE A 17 4.49 6.27 9.02
N ALA A 18 5.70 5.83 8.68
CA ALA A 18 6.25 4.56 9.18
C ALA A 18 6.52 4.57 10.69
N GLN A 19 6.87 5.72 11.27
CA GLN A 19 7.15 5.84 12.72
C GLN A 19 5.89 6.04 13.56
N GLU A 20 4.92 6.77 13.04
CA GLU A 20 3.76 7.25 13.81
C GLU A 20 2.46 6.48 13.48
N GLY A 21 2.45 5.68 12.40
CA GLY A 21 1.34 4.82 12.01
C GLY A 21 0.23 5.54 11.23
N GLY A 22 0.07 5.17 9.95
CA GLY A 22 -1.12 5.50 9.14
C GLY A 22 -1.26 6.94 8.63
N CYS A 23 -2.14 7.10 7.64
CA CYS A 23 -2.42 8.31 6.86
C CYS A 23 -2.89 9.55 7.67
N CYS A 24 -3.25 9.40 8.96
CA CYS A 24 -3.92 10.46 9.73
C CYS A 24 -3.02 11.65 10.15
N LEU A 25 -1.74 11.66 9.74
CA LEU A 25 -0.77 12.68 10.16
C LEU A 25 -0.58 13.80 9.13
N VAL A 26 -1.10 13.65 7.92
CA VAL A 26 -1.22 14.75 6.96
C VAL A 26 -2.65 15.31 7.05
N ALA A 27 -2.78 16.33 7.88
CA ALA A 27 -3.97 17.16 8.00
C ALA A 27 -4.29 17.82 6.65
N ARG A 28 -4.99 17.09 5.76
CA ARG A 28 -5.90 17.55 4.70
C ARG A 28 -6.28 16.33 3.83
N GLY A 29 -7.38 15.68 4.23
CA GLY A 29 -8.34 14.93 3.41
C GLY A 29 -7.81 14.02 2.30
N CYS A 30 -7.89 12.70 2.48
CA CYS A 30 -8.05 11.79 1.34
C CYS A 30 -8.72 10.45 1.69
N CYS A 31 -8.49 9.89 2.88
CA CYS A 31 -8.95 8.54 3.22
C CYS A 31 -9.90 8.55 4.44
N GLY A 32 -11.20 8.48 4.17
CA GLY A 32 -12.25 8.43 5.19
C GLY A 32 -12.17 7.16 6.03
N THR A 33 -12.22 7.34 7.34
CA THR A 33 -12.39 6.28 8.34
C THR A 33 -13.85 5.81 8.32
N GLY A 34 -14.19 4.85 7.45
CA GLY A 34 -15.53 4.30 7.42
C GLY A 34 -15.55 2.92 6.79
N LYS A 35 -16.16 1.95 7.49
CA LYS A 35 -16.43 0.58 7.03
C LYS A 35 -17.51 0.53 5.94
N VAL A 36 -17.39 1.35 4.90
CA VAL A 36 -18.20 1.33 3.68
C VAL A 36 -17.24 1.61 2.54
N ASP A 37 -16.90 0.56 1.78
CA ASP A 37 -15.88 0.51 0.72
C ASP A 37 -14.48 1.01 1.10
N SER A 38 -13.59 0.09 1.49
CA SER A 38 -12.20 0.45 1.76
C SER A 38 -11.58 1.12 0.51
N PRO A 39 -10.67 2.11 0.66
CA PRO A 39 -9.97 2.70 -0.47
C PRO A 39 -9.36 1.66 -1.42
N ALA A 40 -8.90 0.52 -0.88
CA ALA A 40 -8.40 -0.60 -1.66
C ALA A 40 -9.47 -1.26 -2.56
N MET A 41 -10.71 -1.45 -2.11
CA MET A 41 -11.78 -1.97 -2.97
C MET A 41 -12.06 -1.03 -4.15
N ARG A 42 -11.99 0.28 -3.94
CA ARG A 42 -12.11 1.28 -5.01
C ARG A 42 -10.96 1.23 -6.02
N LEU A 43 -9.80 0.71 -5.60
CA LEU A 43 -8.65 0.44 -6.45
C LEU A 43 -8.72 -0.95 -7.14
N GLY A 44 -9.78 -1.72 -6.89
CA GLY A 44 -10.02 -3.02 -7.52
C GLY A 44 -9.33 -4.19 -6.84
N TYR A 45 -8.96 -4.08 -5.56
CA TYR A 45 -8.52 -5.24 -4.79
C TYR A 45 -9.69 -6.15 -4.42
N ASP A 46 -9.46 -7.47 -4.47
CA ASP A 46 -10.46 -8.47 -4.12
C ASP A 46 -10.68 -8.50 -2.59
N PRO A 47 -11.93 -8.51 -2.10
CA PRO A 47 -12.22 -8.59 -0.67
C PRO A 47 -11.56 -9.77 0.05
N ASN A 48 -11.37 -10.91 -0.62
CA ASN A 48 -10.72 -12.09 -0.07
C ASN A 48 -9.20 -11.87 0.10
N ASP A 49 -8.58 -11.09 -0.79
CA ASP A 49 -7.19 -10.69 -0.65
C ASP A 49 -7.02 -9.71 0.51
N LEU A 50 -7.99 -8.80 0.72
CA LEU A 50 -7.98 -7.83 1.82
C LEU A 50 -8.21 -8.47 3.20
N SER A 51 -9.08 -9.48 3.27
CA SER A 51 -9.48 -10.12 4.54
C SER A 51 -8.36 -10.85 5.30
N VAL A 52 -7.27 -11.18 4.61
CA VAL A 52 -6.15 -11.95 5.16
C VAL A 52 -4.92 -11.09 5.47
N LEU A 53 -5.01 -9.80 5.19
CA LEU A 53 -3.88 -8.90 5.35
C LEU A 53 -3.50 -8.79 6.84
N PRO A 54 -2.20 -8.79 7.18
CA PRO A 54 -1.76 -8.51 8.54
C PRO A 54 -2.25 -7.15 9.02
N GLU A 55 -2.55 -7.04 10.32
CA GLU A 55 -2.91 -5.75 10.90
C GLU A 55 -1.78 -4.72 10.67
N GLY A 56 -2.16 -3.53 10.20
CA GLY A 56 -1.22 -2.46 9.90
C GLY A 56 -0.52 -2.55 8.54
N SER A 57 -0.77 -3.58 7.72
CA SER A 57 -0.21 -3.63 6.36
C SER A 57 -0.89 -2.65 5.39
N ASP A 58 -2.16 -2.31 5.65
CA ASP A 58 -2.88 -1.25 4.92
C ASP A 58 -2.67 0.11 5.58
N LEU A 59 -1.74 0.90 5.04
CA LEU A 59 -1.50 2.27 5.48
C LEU A 59 -2.43 3.30 4.80
N GLY A 60 -3.28 2.87 3.86
CA GLY A 60 -4.14 3.73 3.06
C GLY A 60 -3.38 4.67 2.11
N LEU A 61 -2.16 4.30 1.72
CA LEU A 61 -1.28 5.10 0.84
C LEU A 61 -1.23 4.60 -0.60
N SER A 62 -1.79 3.43 -0.88
CA SER A 62 -1.83 2.86 -2.22
C SER A 62 -2.72 3.70 -3.14
N TYR A 63 -2.29 3.84 -4.39
CA TYR A 63 -3.02 4.60 -5.42
C TYR A 63 -3.45 3.73 -6.62
N SER A 64 -3.04 2.47 -6.66
CA SER A 64 -3.36 1.51 -7.72
C SER A 64 -3.37 0.08 -7.18
N ASN A 65 -3.77 -0.87 -8.02
CA ASN A 65 -3.62 -2.31 -7.80
C ASN A 65 -2.71 -2.90 -8.90
N PRO A 66 -1.37 -3.01 -8.68
CA PRO A 66 -0.46 -3.59 -9.67
C PRO A 66 -0.70 -5.09 -9.89
N LEU A 67 -1.23 -5.79 -8.88
CA LEU A 67 -1.46 -7.24 -8.94
C LEU A 67 -2.62 -7.62 -9.86
N ALA A 68 -3.54 -6.69 -10.13
CA ALA A 68 -4.61 -6.88 -11.10
C ALA A 68 -4.08 -7.05 -12.54
N LEU A 69 -2.90 -6.51 -12.84
CA LEU A 69 -2.28 -6.57 -14.18
C LEU A 69 -1.14 -7.59 -14.28
N ALA A 70 -0.60 -8.03 -13.14
CA ALA A 70 0.61 -8.84 -13.11
C ALA A 70 0.41 -10.32 -13.48
N GLU A 71 -0.86 -10.79 -13.61
CA GLU A 71 -1.23 -12.18 -13.94
C GLU A 71 -0.35 -13.24 -13.24
N LEU A 72 -0.05 -13.01 -11.95
CA LEU A 72 0.90 -13.81 -11.18
C LEU A 72 0.54 -15.30 -11.17
N LYS A 73 1.56 -16.14 -11.29
CA LYS A 73 1.43 -17.60 -11.33
C LYS A 73 2.11 -18.27 -10.13
N PRO A 74 1.61 -19.44 -9.69
CA PRO A 74 2.29 -20.24 -8.70
C PRO A 74 3.75 -20.56 -9.09
N GLY A 75 4.67 -20.41 -8.13
CA GLY A 75 6.11 -20.63 -8.29
C GLY A 75 6.91 -19.43 -8.80
N GLU A 76 6.29 -18.30 -9.10
CA GLU A 76 7.01 -17.09 -9.54
C GLU A 76 7.73 -16.36 -8.39
N VAL A 77 8.85 -15.72 -8.72
CA VAL A 77 9.57 -14.84 -7.80
C VAL A 77 9.16 -13.39 -8.05
N VAL A 78 8.69 -12.72 -7.01
CA VAL A 78 8.19 -11.33 -7.09
C VAL A 78 9.12 -10.38 -6.33
N LEU A 79 9.42 -9.23 -6.95
CA LEU A 79 10.12 -8.11 -6.33
C LEU A 79 9.19 -6.89 -6.28
N ASP A 80 8.87 -6.43 -5.08
CA ASP A 80 8.06 -5.22 -4.86
C ASP A 80 8.95 -4.02 -4.52
N LEU A 81 9.04 -3.06 -5.45
CA LEU A 81 9.83 -1.84 -5.29
C LEU A 81 8.98 -0.73 -4.68
N GLY A 82 9.08 -0.59 -3.36
CA GLY A 82 8.29 0.37 -2.60
C GLY A 82 7.20 -0.27 -1.75
N SER A 83 7.46 -1.48 -1.24
CA SER A 83 6.48 -2.32 -0.54
C SER A 83 5.84 -1.72 0.70
N GLY A 84 6.42 -0.68 1.29
CA GLY A 84 5.87 -0.02 2.47
C GLY A 84 5.66 -0.99 3.63
N ALA A 85 4.43 -1.10 4.14
CA ALA A 85 4.07 -2.07 5.18
C ALA A 85 3.75 -3.49 4.63
N GLY A 86 3.99 -3.74 3.35
CA GLY A 86 3.88 -5.05 2.71
C GLY A 86 2.52 -5.37 2.09
N PHE A 87 1.65 -4.38 1.89
CA PHE A 87 0.28 -4.58 1.37
C PHE A 87 0.24 -5.47 0.11
N ASP A 88 0.97 -5.09 -0.95
CA ASP A 88 1.03 -5.86 -2.20
C ASP A 88 1.84 -7.15 -2.05
N VAL A 89 2.92 -7.14 -1.25
CA VAL A 89 3.75 -8.32 -0.98
C VAL A 89 2.94 -9.46 -0.38
N PHE A 90 2.10 -9.18 0.63
CA PHE A 90 1.32 -10.22 1.30
C PHE A 90 0.27 -10.83 0.37
N ILE A 91 -0.33 -10.02 -0.51
CA ILE A 91 -1.28 -10.51 -1.51
C ILE A 91 -0.54 -11.32 -2.59
N ALA A 92 0.60 -10.81 -3.08
CA ALA A 92 1.41 -11.48 -4.09
C ALA A 92 1.91 -12.85 -3.60
N ALA A 93 2.41 -12.93 -2.36
CA ALA A 93 2.89 -14.16 -1.75
C ALA A 93 1.83 -15.28 -1.80
N ARG A 94 0.56 -14.96 -1.52
CA ARG A 94 -0.53 -15.95 -1.60
C ARG A 94 -0.84 -16.41 -3.02
N LYS A 95 -0.65 -15.54 -4.02
CA LYS A 95 -0.92 -15.87 -5.43
C LYS A 95 0.18 -16.76 -6.02
N VAL A 96 1.44 -16.52 -5.63
CA VAL A 96 2.58 -17.28 -6.14
C VAL A 96 2.91 -18.53 -5.31
N GLY A 97 2.44 -18.65 -4.07
CA GLY A 97 2.66 -19.83 -3.23
C GLY A 97 3.99 -19.80 -2.49
#